data_AF-A0A955FYX2-F1
#
_entry.id   AF-A0A955FYX2-F1
#
_cell.length_a   1.000
_cell.length_b   1.000
_cell.length_c   1.000
_cell.angle_alpha   90.00
_cell.angle_beta   90.00
_cell.angle_gamma   90.00
#
_symmetry.space_group_name_H-M   'P 1'
#
loop_
_entity.id
_entity.type
_entity.pdbx_description
1 polymer ?
#
loop_
_entity_poly.entity_id
_entity_poly.type
_entity_poly.pdbx_seq_one_letter_code
_entity_poly.pdbx_strand_id
1 'polypeptide(L)'
;MSKRSRVKRKQKQKRRTNMVKKGRMYSGNLPPGFTVKLAANFGTEEPFVARVWIQTKDILDRMVVQDKDEALFRFDRVIEQLTTARIHLTKIEDKNFKELPTFDQQAEYVAFYNAIWYAYKDRFQLFMRELGFDVGFMFQTDKEFEKGAAKFLKDHPDAEVFIKNARRDRTDWQNALAIHRNNLHTGDRRSQPHDMDNPIDARITFDNIWQAIEENFVYLGNEIMEEGWTIAHVPEKDRDKTIPKRFIPYLKGLLDGTIKLPGTQ
;
A
#
# COMPACT_ATOMS: atom_id res chain seq x y z
N MET A 1 -13.02 31.06 -52.16
CA MET A 1 -12.78 30.18 -50.99
C MET A 1 -11.81 29.06 -51.38
N SER A 2 -10.57 29.14 -50.90
CA SER A 2 -9.45 28.27 -51.33
C SER A 2 -9.51 26.86 -50.72
N LYS A 3 -9.23 25.85 -51.57
CA LYS A 3 -9.13 24.40 -51.24
C LYS A 3 -8.22 24.09 -50.03
N ARG A 4 -7.35 25.03 -49.61
CA ARG A 4 -6.49 24.89 -48.41
C ARG A 4 -7.24 24.92 -47.07
N SER A 5 -8.44 25.49 -46.98
CA SER A 5 -9.20 25.57 -45.72
C SER A 5 -9.89 24.26 -45.32
N ARG A 6 -10.25 23.42 -46.31
CA ARG A 6 -10.92 22.12 -46.08
C ARG A 6 -9.97 21.04 -45.58
N VAL A 7 -8.70 21.07 -45.98
CA VAL A 7 -7.68 20.09 -45.54
C VAL A 7 -7.34 20.27 -44.05
N LYS A 8 -7.21 21.51 -43.59
CA LYS A 8 -6.93 21.82 -42.17
C LYS A 8 -8.07 21.42 -41.23
N ARG A 9 -9.34 21.50 -41.67
CA ARG A 9 -10.50 21.06 -40.87
C ARG A 9 -10.55 19.53 -40.69
N LYS A 10 -10.23 18.74 -41.73
CA LYS A 10 -10.19 17.27 -41.62
C LYS A 10 -9.04 16.75 -40.76
N GLN A 11 -7.86 17.40 -40.77
CA GLN A 11 -6.75 17.04 -39.86
C GLN A 11 -7.04 17.42 -38.39
N LYS A 12 -7.73 18.53 -38.14
CA LYS A 12 -8.11 18.94 -36.77
C LYS A 12 -9.18 18.03 -36.17
N GLN A 13 -10.03 17.43 -37.01
CA GLN A 13 -11.05 16.48 -36.57
C GLN A 13 -10.49 15.07 -36.35
N LYS A 14 -9.52 14.61 -37.17
CA LYS A 14 -8.76 13.36 -36.93
C LYS A 14 -7.88 13.40 -35.67
N ARG A 15 -7.40 14.59 -35.26
CA ARG A 15 -6.67 14.78 -33.99
C ARG A 15 -7.57 14.78 -32.75
N ARG A 16 -8.88 15.02 -32.90
CA ARG A 16 -9.84 14.99 -31.78
C ARG A 16 -10.34 13.58 -31.46
N THR A 17 -10.27 12.64 -32.40
CA THR A 17 -10.74 11.25 -32.19
C THR A 17 -9.71 10.28 -31.62
N ASN A 18 -8.44 10.68 -31.47
CA ASN A 18 -7.41 9.89 -30.78
C ASN A 18 -7.19 10.30 -29.31
N MET A 19 -8.07 11.14 -28.74
CA MET A 19 -8.10 11.43 -27.30
C MET A 19 -9.02 10.45 -26.57
N VAL A 20 -8.73 9.15 -26.67
CA VAL A 20 -9.35 8.15 -25.79
C VAL A 20 -8.25 7.35 -25.13
N LYS A 21 -8.18 7.50 -23.80
CA LYS A 21 -7.45 6.68 -22.82
C LYS A 21 -5.92 6.64 -22.95
N LYS A 22 -5.25 7.60 -22.32
CA LYS A 22 -3.98 7.40 -21.59
C LYS A 22 -3.91 8.48 -20.50
N GLY A 23 -3.55 8.06 -19.28
CA GLY A 23 -3.68 8.83 -18.05
C GLY A 23 -3.10 10.24 -18.15
N ARG A 24 -3.83 11.22 -17.60
CA ARG A 24 -3.35 12.60 -17.48
C ARG A 24 -2.28 12.65 -16.39
N MET A 25 -1.01 12.60 -16.76
CA MET A 25 0.04 13.26 -15.98
C MET A 25 0.13 14.73 -16.44
N TYR A 26 0.43 15.62 -15.50
CA TYR A 26 0.52 17.07 -15.64
C TYR A 26 1.05 17.53 -17.00
N SER A 27 0.24 18.29 -17.73
CA SER A 27 0.62 18.96 -18.99
C SER A 27 1.32 20.30 -18.74
N GLY A 28 2.31 20.32 -17.84
CA GLY A 28 3.24 21.44 -17.71
C GLY A 28 4.38 21.25 -18.71
N ASN A 29 4.77 22.29 -19.45
CA ASN A 29 5.98 22.23 -20.27
C ASN A 29 7.17 22.00 -19.32
N LEU A 30 7.83 20.84 -19.43
CA LEU A 30 9.04 20.54 -18.67
C LEU A 30 10.13 21.56 -19.00
N PRO A 31 11.02 21.92 -18.05
CA PRO A 31 12.15 22.78 -18.35
C PRO A 31 13.01 22.18 -19.49
N PRO A 32 13.65 23.03 -20.33
CA PRO A 32 14.52 22.54 -21.40
C PRO A 32 15.59 21.58 -20.87
N GLY A 33 15.71 20.39 -21.47
CA GLY A 33 16.69 19.37 -21.09
C GLY A 33 16.17 18.25 -20.18
N PHE A 34 14.94 18.34 -19.67
CA PHE A 34 14.35 17.28 -18.85
C PHE A 34 13.57 16.27 -19.72
N THR A 35 13.82 14.97 -19.50
CA THR A 35 13.06 13.88 -20.12
C THR A 35 12.28 13.11 -19.07
N VAL A 36 10.97 12.96 -19.29
CA VAL A 36 10.15 12.04 -18.48
C VAL A 36 10.44 10.61 -18.92
N LYS A 37 10.85 9.77 -17.98
CA LYS A 37 10.97 8.33 -18.15
C LYS A 37 9.88 7.64 -17.33
N LEU A 38 9.33 6.56 -17.88
CA LEU A 38 8.36 5.74 -17.16
C LEU A 38 9.07 5.02 -16.02
N ALA A 39 8.64 5.28 -14.78
CA ALA A 39 9.23 4.66 -13.59
C ALA A 39 8.54 3.32 -13.26
N ALA A 40 7.22 3.23 -13.43
CA ALA A 40 6.42 2.04 -13.17
C ALA A 40 5.21 1.96 -14.12
N ASN A 41 4.69 0.75 -14.34
CA ASN A 41 3.50 0.48 -15.16
C ASN A 41 2.20 0.48 -14.34
N PHE A 42 2.24 0.99 -13.11
CA PHE A 42 1.09 1.13 -12.22
C PHE A 42 1.05 2.55 -11.65
N GLY A 43 -0.15 3.04 -11.35
CA GLY A 43 -0.39 4.40 -10.92
C GLY A 43 -1.30 4.50 -9.69
N THR A 44 -1.83 5.71 -9.46
CA THR A 44 -2.68 6.03 -8.31
C THR A 44 -4.03 5.32 -8.35
N GLU A 45 -4.41 4.74 -9.48
CA GLU A 45 -5.57 3.88 -9.63
C GLU A 45 -5.41 2.52 -8.95
N GLU A 46 -4.17 2.06 -8.69
CA GLU A 46 -3.96 0.81 -7.95
C GLU A 46 -4.23 1.04 -6.45
N PRO A 47 -5.05 0.16 -5.81
CA PRO A 47 -5.44 0.34 -4.41
C PRO A 47 -4.25 0.53 -3.46
N PHE A 48 -3.18 -0.26 -3.56
CA PHE A 48 -2.03 -0.13 -2.65
C PHE A 48 -1.30 1.22 -2.80
N VAL A 49 -1.28 1.80 -4.01
CA VAL A 49 -0.68 3.13 -4.24
C VAL A 49 -1.53 4.20 -3.60
N ALA A 50 -2.84 4.21 -3.86
CA ALA A 50 -3.73 5.21 -3.26
C ALA A 50 -3.83 5.07 -1.74
N ARG A 51 -4.08 3.86 -1.26
CA ARG A 51 -4.47 3.55 0.12
C ARG A 51 -3.30 3.37 1.08
N VAL A 52 -2.13 2.97 0.59
CA VAL A 52 -0.93 2.93 1.42
C VAL A 52 -0.11 4.17 1.10
N TRP A 53 0.43 4.29 -0.10
CA TRP A 53 1.42 5.33 -0.38
C TRP A 53 0.90 6.76 -0.21
N ILE A 54 -0.20 7.13 -0.89
CA ILE A 54 -0.66 8.53 -0.86
C ILE A 54 -1.42 8.83 0.42
N GLN A 55 -2.36 7.95 0.78
CA GLN A 55 -3.16 8.10 1.99
C GLN A 55 -2.33 8.18 3.27
N THR A 56 -1.29 7.36 3.44
CA THR A 56 -0.45 7.42 4.64
C THR A 56 0.27 8.76 4.75
N LYS A 57 0.76 9.34 3.63
CA LYS A 57 1.38 10.67 3.62
C LYS A 57 0.39 11.75 4.04
N ASP A 58 -0.81 11.74 3.46
CA ASP A 58 -1.86 12.69 3.81
C ASP A 58 -2.25 12.63 5.29
N ILE A 59 -2.30 11.43 5.88
CA ILE A 59 -2.61 11.25 7.29
C ILE A 59 -1.43 11.69 8.17
N LEU A 60 -0.19 11.32 7.81
CA LEU A 60 1.02 11.64 8.56
C LEU A 60 1.25 13.15 8.68
N ASP A 61 0.85 13.92 7.67
CA ASP A 61 0.85 15.39 7.72
C ASP A 61 0.08 15.94 8.94
N ARG A 62 -0.91 15.21 9.43
CA ARG A 62 -1.79 15.57 10.55
C ARG A 62 -1.52 14.80 11.84
N MET A 63 -0.40 14.08 11.93
CA MET A 63 0.01 13.38 13.13
C MET A 63 1.02 14.19 13.95
N VAL A 64 1.01 13.99 15.27
CA VAL A 64 2.01 14.50 16.20
C VAL A 64 3.18 13.50 16.27
N VAL A 65 4.12 13.65 15.34
CA VAL A 65 5.31 12.80 15.23
C VAL A 65 6.56 13.63 15.55
N GLN A 66 7.48 13.06 16.34
CA GLN A 66 8.70 13.75 16.76
C GLN A 66 9.59 14.13 15.57
N ASP A 67 9.82 13.18 14.66
CA ASP A 67 10.61 13.37 13.44
C ASP A 67 9.80 12.89 12.22
N LYS A 68 9.01 13.81 11.65
CA LYS A 68 8.18 13.52 10.46
C LYS A 68 9.03 13.13 9.25
N ASP A 69 10.22 13.71 9.10
CA ASP A 69 11.09 13.45 7.94
C ASP A 69 11.67 12.03 8.01
N GLU A 70 12.14 11.60 9.19
CA GLU A 70 12.60 10.23 9.39
C GLU A 70 11.44 9.22 9.25
N ALA A 71 10.26 9.53 9.79
CA ALA A 71 9.08 8.67 9.60
C ALA A 71 8.70 8.51 8.12
N LEU A 72 8.70 9.60 7.35
CA LEU A 72 8.47 9.57 5.90
C LEU A 72 9.57 8.79 5.17
N PHE A 73 10.84 8.96 5.55
CA PHE A 73 11.95 8.21 4.98
C PHE A 73 11.78 6.70 5.22
N ARG A 74 11.42 6.28 6.43
CA ARG A 74 11.14 4.87 6.76
C ARG A 74 9.93 4.34 6.01
N PHE A 75 8.88 5.15 5.89
CA PHE A 75 7.70 4.78 5.13
C PHE A 75 8.00 4.58 3.64
N ASP A 76 8.81 5.46 3.03
CA ASP A 76 9.23 5.28 1.64
C ASP A 76 9.99 3.95 1.45
N ARG A 77 10.72 3.44 2.45
CA ARG A 77 11.32 2.09 2.39
C ARG A 77 10.28 0.96 2.36
N VAL A 78 9.13 1.14 3.03
CA VAL A 78 8.00 0.20 2.92
C VAL A 78 7.47 0.18 1.49
N ILE A 79 7.28 1.37 0.91
CA ILE A 79 6.78 1.52 -0.46
C ILE A 79 7.75 0.97 -1.51
N GLU A 80 9.06 1.17 -1.34
CA GLU A 80 10.08 0.59 -2.20
C GLU A 80 9.97 -0.95 -2.26
N GLN A 81 9.74 -1.59 -1.11
CA GLN A 81 9.60 -3.05 -1.03
C GLN A 81 8.24 -3.54 -1.58
N LEU A 82 7.13 -2.84 -1.30
CA LEU A 82 5.83 -3.15 -1.93
C LEU A 82 5.88 -2.99 -3.46
N THR A 83 6.57 -1.95 -3.94
CA THR A 83 6.80 -1.73 -5.37
C THR A 83 7.62 -2.86 -5.99
N THR A 84 8.69 -3.28 -5.31
CA THR A 84 9.52 -4.42 -5.72
C THR A 84 8.69 -5.70 -5.81
N ALA A 85 7.90 -6.00 -4.77
CA ALA A 85 7.00 -7.14 -4.76
C ALA A 85 5.98 -7.06 -5.92
N ARG A 86 5.38 -5.89 -6.17
CA ARG A 86 4.43 -5.69 -7.27
C ARG A 86 5.05 -5.96 -8.65
N ILE A 87 6.31 -5.59 -8.85
CA ILE A 87 7.05 -5.86 -10.09
C ILE A 87 7.20 -7.37 -10.30
N HIS A 88 7.63 -8.12 -9.29
CA HIS A 88 7.75 -9.58 -9.37
C HIS A 88 6.39 -10.26 -9.56
N LEU A 89 5.37 -9.79 -8.85
CA LEU A 89 4.00 -10.28 -9.02
C LEU A 89 3.48 -10.07 -10.45
N THR A 90 3.79 -8.94 -11.09
CA THR A 90 3.42 -8.69 -12.48
C THR A 90 4.00 -9.74 -13.43
N LYS A 91 5.23 -10.21 -13.16
CA LYS A 91 5.85 -11.26 -13.96
C LYS A 91 5.23 -12.63 -13.68
N ILE A 92 4.95 -12.93 -12.42
CA ILE A 92 4.25 -14.16 -11.99
C ILE A 92 2.87 -14.26 -12.66
N GLU A 93 2.17 -13.14 -12.79
CA GLU A 93 0.86 -13.04 -13.43
C GLU A 93 0.92 -12.98 -14.97
N ASP A 94 2.12 -12.91 -15.56
CA ASP A 94 2.25 -12.89 -17.01
C ASP A 94 1.77 -14.22 -17.60
N LYS A 95 1.01 -14.15 -18.69
CA LYS A 95 0.46 -15.32 -19.37
C LYS A 95 1.53 -16.32 -19.84
N ASN A 96 2.74 -15.84 -20.12
CA ASN A 96 3.86 -16.66 -20.57
C ASN A 96 4.74 -17.12 -19.40
N PHE A 97 4.41 -16.78 -18.15
CA PHE A 97 5.21 -17.13 -16.98
C PHE A 97 5.46 -18.65 -16.86
N LYS A 98 4.44 -19.46 -17.19
CA LYS A 98 4.53 -20.92 -17.18
C LYS A 98 5.46 -21.50 -18.24
N GLU A 99 5.81 -20.72 -19.26
CA GLU A 99 6.73 -21.11 -20.33
C GLU A 99 8.20 -20.88 -19.94
N LEU A 100 8.46 -20.14 -18.86
CA LEU A 100 9.80 -19.93 -18.33
C LEU A 100 10.39 -21.23 -17.76
N PRO A 101 11.72 -21.38 -17.77
CA PRO A 101 12.39 -22.44 -17.00
C PRO A 101 11.94 -22.46 -15.52
N THR A 102 11.84 -23.66 -14.93
CA THR A 102 11.39 -23.82 -13.54
C THR A 102 12.19 -23.00 -12.54
N PHE A 103 13.51 -22.91 -12.72
CA PHE A 103 14.37 -22.08 -11.85
C PHE A 103 14.05 -20.59 -11.95
N ASP A 104 13.70 -20.10 -13.15
CA ASP A 104 13.33 -18.70 -13.34
C ASP A 104 11.97 -18.41 -12.69
N GLN A 105 11.01 -19.33 -12.82
CA GLN A 105 9.72 -19.23 -12.12
C GLN A 105 9.92 -19.18 -10.60
N GLN A 106 10.74 -20.08 -10.05
CA GLN A 106 11.06 -20.12 -8.63
C GLN A 106 11.77 -18.84 -8.17
N ALA A 107 12.72 -18.33 -8.96
CA ALA A 107 13.44 -17.10 -8.63
C ALA A 107 12.48 -15.90 -8.49
N GLU A 108 11.45 -15.80 -9.34
CA GLU A 108 10.45 -14.74 -9.26
C GLU A 108 9.57 -14.87 -8.00
N TYR A 109 9.13 -16.08 -7.62
CA TYR A 109 8.41 -16.30 -6.34
C TYR A 109 9.28 -15.99 -5.13
N VAL A 110 10.54 -16.44 -5.12
CA VAL A 110 11.48 -16.14 -4.03
C VAL A 110 11.70 -14.64 -3.90
N ALA A 111 11.88 -13.93 -5.00
CA ALA A 111 12.04 -12.48 -4.99
C ALA A 111 10.77 -11.77 -4.50
N PHE A 112 9.60 -12.19 -4.98
CA PHE A 112 8.30 -11.68 -4.54
C PHE A 112 8.08 -11.84 -3.02
N TYR A 113 8.18 -13.07 -2.51
CA TYR A 113 7.91 -13.38 -1.11
C TYR A 113 8.92 -12.74 -0.16
N ASN A 114 10.20 -12.65 -0.56
CA ASN A 114 11.19 -11.93 0.24
C ASN A 114 10.87 -10.43 0.28
N ALA A 115 10.64 -9.78 -0.86
CA ALA A 115 10.36 -8.35 -0.91
C ALA A 115 9.13 -7.99 -0.08
N ILE A 116 8.05 -8.75 -0.21
CA ILE A 116 6.81 -8.43 0.50
C ILE A 116 6.90 -8.71 2.00
N TRP A 117 7.62 -9.77 2.39
CA TRP A 117 7.89 -10.03 3.79
C TRP A 117 8.80 -8.95 4.40
N TYR A 118 9.79 -8.46 3.66
CA TYR A 118 10.62 -7.33 4.11
C TYR A 118 9.81 -6.04 4.25
N ALA A 119 8.88 -5.75 3.33
CA ALA A 119 7.98 -4.60 3.46
C ALA A 119 7.22 -4.66 4.79
N TYR A 120 6.63 -5.81 5.11
CA TYR A 120 5.74 -5.97 6.25
C TYR A 120 6.46 -6.19 7.58
N LYS A 121 7.42 -7.13 7.64
CA LYS A 121 8.10 -7.46 8.89
C LYS A 121 9.19 -6.47 9.25
N ASP A 122 10.00 -6.03 8.29
CA ASP A 122 11.18 -5.21 8.61
C ASP A 122 10.88 -3.72 8.49
N ARG A 123 10.50 -3.28 7.28
CA ARG A 123 10.35 -1.85 6.99
C ARG A 123 9.18 -1.22 7.73
N PHE A 124 8.03 -1.90 7.77
CA PHE A 124 6.85 -1.38 8.44
C PHE A 124 7.04 -1.33 9.97
N GLN A 125 7.74 -2.30 10.58
CA GLN A 125 8.09 -2.22 12.01
C GLN A 125 8.94 -0.99 12.33
N LEU A 126 9.95 -0.70 11.49
CA LEU A 126 10.80 0.47 11.68
C LEU A 126 9.99 1.76 11.52
N PHE A 127 9.12 1.83 10.52
CA PHE A 127 8.21 2.96 10.34
C PHE A 127 7.29 3.17 11.56
N MET A 128 6.64 2.12 12.04
CA MET A 128 5.76 2.21 13.22
C MET A 128 6.51 2.63 14.48
N ARG A 129 7.80 2.26 14.61
CA ARG A 129 8.65 2.72 15.71
C ARG A 129 8.90 4.22 15.68
N GLU A 130 9.09 4.82 14.50
CA GLU A 130 9.20 6.29 14.38
C GLU A 130 7.90 7.01 14.78
N LEU A 131 6.76 6.32 14.67
CA LEU A 131 5.48 6.79 15.17
C LEU A 131 5.26 6.51 16.68
N GLY A 132 6.25 5.94 17.36
CA GLY A 132 6.17 5.60 18.79
C GLY A 132 5.58 4.23 19.11
N PHE A 133 5.29 3.39 18.12
CA PHE A 133 4.66 2.08 18.33
C PHE A 133 5.65 0.92 18.11
N ASP A 134 5.97 0.18 19.17
CA ASP A 134 6.75 -1.06 19.05
C ASP A 134 5.86 -2.26 18.71
N VAL A 135 5.59 -2.45 17.42
CA VAL A 135 4.76 -3.54 16.89
C VAL A 135 5.55 -4.83 16.60
N GLY A 136 6.81 -4.91 17.07
CA GLY A 136 7.71 -6.04 16.79
C GLY A 136 7.18 -7.41 17.22
N PHE A 137 6.35 -7.43 18.26
CA PHE A 137 5.75 -8.64 18.82
C PHE A 137 4.79 -9.36 17.85
N MET A 138 4.22 -8.65 16.86
CA MET A 138 3.32 -9.22 15.84
C MET A 138 3.95 -10.38 15.07
N PHE A 139 5.28 -10.46 15.01
CA PHE A 139 6.03 -11.41 14.19
C PHE A 139 6.79 -12.45 15.02
N GLN A 140 6.50 -12.54 16.31
CA GLN A 140 7.11 -13.49 17.23
C GLN A 140 6.30 -14.81 17.29
N THR A 141 6.74 -15.75 18.11
CA THR A 141 5.97 -16.98 18.42
C THR A 141 4.67 -16.62 19.14
N ASP A 142 3.68 -17.52 19.15
CA ASP A 142 2.35 -17.23 19.73
C ASP A 142 2.43 -16.81 21.20
N LYS A 143 3.30 -17.45 21.98
CA LYS A 143 3.53 -17.10 23.39
C LYS A 143 4.06 -15.66 23.54
N GLU A 144 5.05 -15.28 22.74
CA GLU A 144 5.63 -13.93 22.81
C GLU A 144 4.70 -12.88 22.18
N PHE A 145 3.88 -13.28 21.20
CA PHE A 145 2.82 -12.43 20.66
C PHE A 145 1.81 -12.06 21.75
N GLU A 146 1.24 -13.02 22.47
CA GLU A 146 0.22 -12.73 23.51
C GLU A 146 0.81 -11.90 24.66
N LYS A 147 2.05 -12.19 25.05
CA LYS A 147 2.78 -11.38 26.05
C LYS A 147 3.01 -9.95 25.55
N GLY A 148 3.44 -9.80 24.29
CA GLY A 148 3.65 -8.50 23.66
C GLY A 148 2.35 -7.71 23.51
N ALA A 149 1.27 -8.34 23.08
CA ALA A 149 -0.06 -7.75 22.95
C ALA A 149 -0.59 -7.26 24.30
N ALA A 150 -0.46 -8.06 25.36
CA ALA A 150 -0.86 -7.67 26.70
C ALA A 150 -0.02 -6.50 27.26
N LYS A 151 1.26 -6.41 26.90
CA LYS A 151 2.10 -5.26 27.23
C LYS A 151 1.66 -4.03 26.44
N PHE A 152 1.49 -4.19 25.13
CA PHE A 152 1.11 -3.11 24.21
C PHE A 152 -0.22 -2.45 24.64
N LEU A 153 -1.23 -3.24 25.02
CA LEU A 153 -2.51 -2.71 25.50
C LEU A 153 -2.43 -1.96 26.83
N LYS A 154 -1.39 -2.17 27.64
CA LYS A 154 -1.17 -1.35 28.85
C LYS A 154 -0.68 0.04 28.48
N ASP A 155 0.17 0.12 27.45
CA ASP A 155 0.75 1.36 26.97
C ASP A 155 -0.22 2.09 26.01
N HIS A 156 -1.07 1.34 25.31
CA HIS A 156 -2.05 1.80 24.31
C HIS A 156 -3.43 1.13 24.54
N PRO A 157 -4.22 1.58 25.54
CA PRO A 157 -5.48 0.92 25.91
C PRO A 157 -6.53 0.84 24.79
N ASP A 158 -6.53 1.78 23.84
CA ASP A 158 -7.51 1.85 22.75
C ASP A 158 -7.14 0.95 21.55
N ALA A 159 -5.98 0.29 21.59
CA ALA A 159 -5.47 -0.54 20.49
C ALA A 159 -6.09 -1.95 20.40
N GLU A 160 -7.23 -2.22 21.06
CA GLU A 160 -7.87 -3.54 21.06
C GLU A 160 -8.20 -4.05 19.66
N VAL A 161 -8.68 -3.17 18.78
CA VAL A 161 -9.01 -3.49 17.39
C VAL A 161 -7.76 -3.90 16.61
N PHE A 162 -6.65 -3.19 16.82
CA PHE A 162 -5.35 -3.52 16.24
C PHE A 162 -4.88 -4.92 16.68
N ILE A 163 -4.90 -5.21 17.98
CA ILE A 163 -4.50 -6.53 18.51
C ILE A 163 -5.38 -7.65 17.97
N LYS A 164 -6.70 -7.42 17.90
CA LYS A 164 -7.65 -8.39 17.34
C LYS A 164 -7.32 -8.73 15.89
N ASN A 165 -7.07 -7.72 15.06
CA ASN A 165 -6.75 -7.93 13.65
C ASN A 165 -5.37 -8.56 13.47
N ALA A 166 -4.36 -8.13 14.23
CA ALA A 166 -3.04 -8.78 14.21
C ALA A 166 -3.13 -10.27 14.57
N ARG A 167 -3.97 -10.65 15.55
CA ARG A 167 -4.18 -12.06 15.92
C ARG A 167 -4.86 -12.86 14.80
N ARG A 168 -5.87 -12.27 14.15
CA ARG A 168 -6.53 -12.86 12.97
C ARG A 168 -5.51 -13.07 11.85
N ASP A 169 -4.77 -12.04 11.46
CA ASP A 169 -3.84 -12.08 10.34
C ASP A 169 -2.73 -13.12 10.54
N ARG A 170 -2.24 -13.28 11.78
CA ARG A 170 -1.33 -14.37 12.19
C ARG A 170 -1.88 -15.75 11.86
N THR A 171 -3.15 -15.98 12.18
CA THR A 171 -3.82 -17.26 12.02
C THR A 171 -4.15 -17.53 10.55
N ASP A 172 -4.63 -16.50 9.85
CA ASP A 172 -5.18 -16.65 8.51
C ASP A 172 -4.11 -16.77 7.43
N TRP A 173 -3.02 -16.00 7.50
CA TRP A 173 -2.04 -15.96 6.41
C TRP A 173 -0.60 -15.68 6.83
N GLN A 174 -0.35 -14.87 7.86
CA GLN A 174 1.01 -14.39 8.17
C GLN A 174 1.93 -15.53 8.62
N ASN A 175 1.45 -16.47 9.44
CA ASN A 175 2.25 -17.62 9.84
C ASN A 175 2.54 -18.58 8.67
N ALA A 176 1.55 -18.78 7.78
CA ALA A 176 1.71 -19.60 6.58
C ALA A 176 2.79 -19.01 5.65
N LEU A 177 2.74 -17.70 5.41
CA LEU A 177 3.76 -16.99 4.63
C LEU A 177 5.14 -17.10 5.27
N ALA A 178 5.25 -16.93 6.59
CA ALA A 178 6.53 -17.05 7.30
C ALA A 178 7.15 -18.44 7.12
N ILE A 179 6.35 -19.50 7.25
CA ILE A 179 6.76 -20.89 7.04
C ILE A 179 7.19 -21.10 5.58
N HIS A 180 6.35 -20.70 4.63
CA HIS A 180 6.62 -20.85 3.21
C HIS A 180 7.94 -20.18 2.83
N ARG A 181 8.12 -18.90 3.17
CA ARG A 181 9.36 -18.14 2.89
C ARG A 181 10.59 -18.77 3.52
N ASN A 182 10.50 -19.25 4.77
CA ASN A 182 11.66 -19.86 5.43
C ASN A 182 12.08 -21.17 4.76
N ASN A 183 11.12 -21.91 4.22
CA ASN A 183 11.40 -23.16 3.51
C ASN A 183 11.83 -22.94 2.05
N LEU A 184 11.57 -21.78 1.44
CA LEU A 184 12.12 -21.44 0.12
C LEU A 184 13.66 -21.49 0.11
N HIS A 185 14.30 -21.21 1.24
CA HIS A 185 15.76 -21.22 1.38
C HIS A 185 16.36 -22.61 1.62
N THR A 186 15.57 -23.58 2.08
CA THR A 186 16.09 -24.92 2.44
C THR A 186 16.09 -25.89 1.25
N GLY A 187 15.35 -25.58 0.17
CA GLY A 187 15.20 -26.44 -1.00
C GLY A 187 14.43 -27.75 -0.74
N ASP A 188 14.08 -28.04 0.52
CA ASP A 188 13.33 -29.23 0.89
C ASP A 188 11.84 -28.94 0.94
N ARG A 189 11.16 -29.27 -0.17
CA ARG A 189 9.71 -29.08 -0.34
C ARG A 189 8.88 -30.34 -0.07
N ARG A 190 9.52 -31.44 0.34
CA ARG A 190 8.90 -32.79 0.41
C ARG A 190 7.78 -32.92 1.46
N SER A 191 7.67 -32.00 2.40
CA SER A 191 6.74 -32.07 3.54
C SER A 191 5.72 -30.93 3.60
N GLN A 192 5.56 -30.13 2.54
CA GLN A 192 4.72 -28.94 2.61
C GLN A 192 3.25 -29.20 2.24
N PRO A 193 2.29 -28.84 3.12
CA PRO A 193 0.87 -29.04 2.87
C PRO A 193 0.25 -27.99 1.92
N HIS A 194 0.95 -26.88 1.62
CA HIS A 194 0.43 -25.82 0.76
C HIS A 194 1.55 -25.23 -0.11
N ASP A 195 1.43 -25.41 -1.43
CA ASP A 195 2.30 -24.73 -2.40
C ASP A 195 1.70 -23.35 -2.69
N MET A 196 2.31 -22.30 -2.13
CA MET A 196 1.91 -20.92 -2.40
C MET A 196 2.47 -20.43 -3.75
N ASP A 197 3.29 -21.22 -4.46
CA ASP A 197 3.90 -20.85 -5.75
C ASP A 197 2.89 -20.94 -6.91
N ASN A 198 1.77 -20.24 -6.78
CA ASN A 198 0.83 -20.00 -7.87
C ASN A 198 0.42 -18.51 -7.93
N PRO A 199 0.03 -17.99 -9.11
CA PRO A 199 -0.24 -16.56 -9.26
C PRO A 199 -1.41 -16.04 -8.40
N ILE A 200 -2.38 -16.90 -8.11
CA ILE A 200 -3.57 -16.52 -7.33
C ILE A 200 -3.18 -16.30 -5.87
N ASP A 201 -2.48 -17.26 -5.26
CA ASP A 201 -2.04 -17.15 -3.87
C ASP A 201 -1.00 -16.03 -3.68
N ALA A 202 -0.13 -15.81 -4.67
CA ALA A 202 0.78 -14.67 -4.68
C ALA A 202 0.02 -13.33 -4.68
N ARG A 203 -1.04 -13.18 -5.51
CA ARG A 203 -1.90 -12.00 -5.51
C ARG A 203 -2.63 -11.82 -4.18
N ILE A 204 -3.25 -12.87 -3.65
CA ILE A 204 -3.94 -12.82 -2.34
C ILE A 204 -2.97 -12.41 -1.24
N THR A 205 -1.76 -12.99 -1.23
CA THR A 205 -0.72 -12.62 -0.26
C THR A 205 -0.31 -11.16 -0.40
N PHE A 206 -0.19 -10.66 -1.63
CA PHE A 206 0.07 -9.25 -1.89
C PHE A 206 -1.00 -8.37 -1.26
N ASP A 207 -2.26 -8.70 -1.54
CA ASP A 207 -3.40 -7.95 -1.08
C ASP A 207 -3.58 -7.97 0.43
N ASN A 208 -3.37 -9.11 1.07
CA ASN A 208 -3.40 -9.23 2.52
C ASN A 208 -2.35 -8.36 3.19
N ILE A 209 -1.12 -8.34 2.68
CA ILE A 209 -0.03 -7.57 3.32
C ILE A 209 -0.25 -6.07 3.21
N TRP A 210 -0.50 -5.53 2.02
CA TRP A 210 -0.62 -4.08 1.91
C TRP A 210 -1.86 -3.56 2.63
N GLN A 211 -2.93 -4.36 2.70
CA GLN A 211 -4.12 -4.04 3.51
C GLN A 211 -3.82 -4.10 5.01
N ALA A 212 -3.08 -5.10 5.48
CA ALA A 212 -2.66 -5.16 6.89
C ALA A 212 -1.78 -3.96 7.26
N ILE A 213 -0.86 -3.53 6.39
CA ILE A 213 -0.07 -2.32 6.59
C ILE A 213 -0.97 -1.09 6.73
N GLU A 214 -1.93 -0.90 5.82
CA GLU A 214 -2.89 0.20 5.87
C GLU A 214 -3.70 0.19 7.17
N GLU A 215 -4.29 -0.95 7.51
CA GLU A 215 -5.18 -1.07 8.67
C GLU A 215 -4.42 -0.86 9.98
N ASN A 216 -3.25 -1.49 10.14
CA ASN A 216 -2.43 -1.32 11.33
C ASN A 216 -1.95 0.14 11.50
N PHE A 217 -1.57 0.79 10.40
CA PHE A 217 -1.21 2.21 10.42
C PHE A 217 -2.40 3.09 10.85
N VAL A 218 -3.59 2.84 10.31
CA VAL A 218 -4.77 3.66 10.60
C VAL A 218 -5.27 3.47 12.04
N TYR A 219 -5.31 2.23 12.53
CA TYR A 219 -5.82 1.96 13.88
C TYR A 219 -4.96 2.62 14.95
N LEU A 220 -3.63 2.51 14.83
CA LEU A 220 -2.70 3.10 15.79
C LEU A 220 -2.52 4.61 15.53
N GLY A 221 -2.50 5.01 14.27
CA GLY A 221 -2.31 6.39 13.86
C GLY A 221 -3.35 7.36 14.43
N ASN A 222 -4.57 6.90 14.68
CA ASN A 222 -5.62 7.73 15.24
C ASN A 222 -5.31 8.22 16.67
N GLU A 223 -4.48 7.49 17.43
CA GLU A 223 -4.06 7.88 18.80
C GLU A 223 -3.14 9.11 18.81
N ILE A 224 -2.40 9.34 17.73
CA ILE A 224 -1.38 10.39 17.63
C ILE A 224 -1.76 11.49 16.63
N MET A 225 -3.04 11.63 16.29
CA MET A 225 -3.49 12.74 15.45
C MET A 225 -3.37 14.07 16.19
N GLU A 226 -3.09 15.15 15.45
CA GLU A 226 -3.15 16.52 15.95
C GLU A 226 -4.53 16.81 16.57
N GLU A 227 -4.58 17.70 17.56
CA GLU A 227 -5.83 18.07 18.23
C GLU A 227 -6.88 18.54 17.21
N GLY A 228 -8.11 18.04 17.35
CA GLY A 228 -9.21 18.32 16.43
C GLY A 228 -9.21 17.47 15.15
N TRP A 229 -8.17 16.67 14.87
CA TRP A 229 -8.13 15.74 13.75
C TRP A 229 -8.45 14.30 14.16
N THR A 230 -8.96 13.54 13.20
CA THR A 230 -9.25 12.10 13.29
C THR A 230 -9.07 11.48 11.91
N ILE A 231 -9.07 10.15 11.84
CA ILE A 231 -9.09 9.43 10.57
C ILE A 231 -10.52 8.99 10.25
N ALA A 232 -11.04 9.35 9.08
CA ALA A 232 -12.39 9.00 8.63
C ALA A 232 -12.34 7.92 7.53
N HIS A 233 -13.29 6.99 7.58
CA HIS A 233 -13.45 5.97 6.54
C HIS A 233 -14.35 6.48 5.40
N VAL A 234 -13.86 6.37 4.17
CA VAL A 234 -14.60 6.70 2.94
C VAL A 234 -15.28 5.43 2.41
N PRO A 235 -16.63 5.38 2.36
CA PRO A 235 -17.36 4.27 1.78
C PRO A 235 -16.97 4.04 0.32
N GLU A 236 -16.93 2.78 -0.12
CA GLU A 236 -16.43 2.42 -1.45
C GLU A 236 -17.11 3.18 -2.60
N LYS A 237 -18.43 3.38 -2.50
CA LYS A 237 -19.23 4.13 -3.47
C LYS A 237 -18.82 5.60 -3.61
N ASP A 238 -18.19 6.18 -2.58
CA ASP A 238 -17.85 7.59 -2.47
C ASP A 238 -16.34 7.84 -2.74
N ARG A 239 -15.55 6.79 -3.02
CA ARG A 239 -14.12 6.90 -3.29
C ARG A 239 -13.86 7.47 -4.69
N ASP A 240 -12.85 8.34 -4.79
CA ASP A 240 -12.36 8.81 -6.09
C ASP A 240 -11.77 7.63 -6.89
N LYS A 241 -12.27 7.40 -8.10
CA LYS A 241 -11.83 6.28 -8.96
C LYS A 241 -10.38 6.40 -9.43
N THR A 242 -9.81 7.60 -9.40
CA THR A 242 -8.42 7.87 -9.82
C THR A 242 -7.42 7.80 -8.67
N ILE A 243 -7.92 7.89 -7.43
CA ILE A 243 -7.14 7.78 -6.20
C ILE A 243 -8.05 7.24 -5.08
N PRO A 244 -8.35 5.93 -5.09
CA PRO A 244 -9.41 5.35 -4.25
C PRO A 244 -8.97 5.15 -2.79
N LYS A 245 -8.65 6.25 -2.10
CA LYS A 245 -8.33 6.27 -0.67
C LYS A 245 -9.52 5.76 0.13
N ARG A 246 -9.24 4.90 1.11
CA ARG A 246 -10.24 4.33 2.02
C ARG A 246 -10.32 5.12 3.31
N PHE A 247 -9.23 5.76 3.72
CA PHE A 247 -9.15 6.58 4.89
C PHE A 247 -8.61 7.97 4.55
N ILE A 248 -9.09 9.00 5.22
CA ILE A 248 -8.62 10.39 5.04
C ILE A 248 -8.51 11.09 6.39
N PRO A 249 -7.56 12.04 6.55
CA PRO A 249 -7.59 12.94 7.71
C PRO A 249 -8.84 13.79 7.65
N TYR A 250 -9.47 14.00 8.81
CA TYR A 250 -10.75 14.71 8.91
C TYR A 250 -10.83 15.50 10.21
N LEU A 251 -11.51 16.66 10.21
CA LEU A 251 -11.74 17.46 11.41
C LEU A 251 -12.90 16.87 12.20
N LYS A 252 -12.68 16.53 13.48
CA LYS A 252 -13.66 15.87 14.36
C LYS A 252 -15.01 16.60 14.37
N GLY A 253 -14.97 17.93 14.46
CA GLY A 253 -16.20 18.71 14.57
C GLY A 253 -17.09 18.73 13.31
N LEU A 254 -16.58 18.31 12.15
CA LEU A 254 -17.40 18.17 10.95
C LEU A 254 -18.16 16.83 10.94
N LEU A 255 -17.68 15.80 11.64
CA LEU A 255 -18.35 14.49 11.75
C LEU A 255 -19.49 14.51 12.77
N ASP A 256 -19.29 15.18 13.89
CA ASP A 256 -20.28 15.28 14.97
C ASP A 256 -21.19 16.52 14.84
N GLY A 257 -20.95 17.38 13.86
CA GLY A 257 -21.73 18.59 13.57
C GLY A 257 -21.40 19.79 14.47
N THR A 258 -20.36 19.71 15.30
CA THR A 258 -19.96 20.80 16.22
C THR A 258 -19.18 21.94 15.54
N ILE A 259 -18.59 21.72 14.37
CA ILE A 259 -17.96 22.75 13.54
C ILE A 259 -18.89 23.11 12.38
N LYS A 260 -19.28 24.39 12.30
CA LYS A 260 -19.96 24.96 11.14
C LYS A 260 -18.94 25.51 10.15
N LEU A 261 -19.09 25.18 8.87
CA LEU A 261 -18.28 25.78 7.81
C LEU A 261 -18.58 27.29 7.69
N PRO A 262 -17.57 28.14 7.40
CA PRO A 262 -17.83 29.55 7.11
C PRO A 262 -18.77 29.68 5.91
N GLY A 263 -19.93 30.34 6.11
CA GLY A 263 -20.90 30.62 5.04
C GLY A 263 -22.19 29.79 5.06
N THR A 264 -22.40 28.91 6.04
CA THR A 264 -23.72 28.33 6.33
C THR A 264 -24.41 29.10 7.46
N GLN A 265 -24.89 30.31 7.14
CA GLN A 265 -25.95 31.01 7.88
C GLN A 265 -27.16 31.17 6.98
#